data_AF-A0A6M0CJJ1-F1
#
_entry.id   AF-A0A6M0CJJ1-F1
#
_cell.length_a   1.000
_cell.length_b   1.000
_cell.length_c   1.000
_cell.angle_alpha   90.00
_cell.angle_beta   90.00
_cell.angle_gamma   90.00
#
_symmetry.space_group_name_H-M   'P 1'
#
loop_
_entity.id
_entity.type
_entity.pdbx_description
1 polymer ?
#
loop_
_entity_poly.entity_id
_entity_poly.type
_entity_poly.pdbx_seq_one_letter_code
_entity_poly.pdbx_strand_id
1 'polypeptide(L)'
;MLRKKRLFKKERTFLGIQPAYKDNKKLIPNLIVDVAAIRNERLKVKRSDRQKMTLTVLAITLTCASAVFLIHFMASLTVKPLQLNTPVDQNKLIVQDTYIQFLTTGINFRQSKDYHLASLEFKKALLMNNQLVDAHLELLKMYLEQCSTKGINCDLVKEKREFVIQEYPDIGFIDYH
;
A
#
# COMPACT_ATOMS: atom_id res chain seq x y z
N MET A 1 34.96 -10.41 11.36
CA MET A 1 34.05 -10.63 12.51
C MET A 1 33.86 -9.31 13.27
N LEU A 2 32.76 -8.58 13.03
CA LEU A 2 32.48 -7.29 13.69
C LEU A 2 31.36 -7.46 14.72
N ARG A 3 31.73 -7.43 16.01
CA ARG A 3 30.83 -7.61 17.16
C ARG A 3 30.19 -6.27 17.52
N LYS A 4 28.94 -6.03 17.08
CA LYS A 4 28.13 -4.87 17.50
C LYS A 4 27.80 -4.98 19.00
N LYS A 5 28.45 -4.16 19.83
CA LYS A 5 28.04 -3.88 21.22
C LYS A 5 26.70 -3.14 21.18
N ARG A 6 25.60 -3.79 21.56
CA ARG A 6 24.32 -3.12 21.80
C ARG A 6 24.38 -2.47 23.20
N LEU A 7 24.32 -1.14 23.21
CA LEU A 7 24.15 -0.33 24.41
C LEU A 7 22.80 -0.68 25.05
N PHE A 8 22.84 -1.28 26.25
CA PHE A 8 21.66 -1.42 27.09
C PHE A 8 21.21 -0.02 27.52
N LYS A 9 20.14 0.46 26.88
CA LYS A 9 19.47 1.69 27.25
C LYS A 9 18.76 1.45 28.59
N LYS A 10 19.22 2.14 29.63
CA LYS A 10 18.65 2.06 30.98
C LYS A 10 17.17 2.47 30.92
N GLU A 11 16.27 1.53 31.15
CA GLU A 11 14.83 1.79 31.20
C GLU A 11 14.54 2.79 32.32
N ARG A 12 13.97 3.94 31.96
CA ARG A 12 13.47 4.93 32.92
C ARG A 12 12.14 4.39 33.44
N THR A 13 12.10 4.02 34.71
CA THR A 13 10.86 3.72 35.44
C THR A 13 9.95 4.94 35.37
N PHE A 14 8.76 4.77 34.79
CA PHE A 14 7.86 5.85 34.36
C PHE A 14 7.17 6.62 35.51
N LEU A 15 7.41 6.21 36.76
CA LEU A 15 7.01 6.93 37.96
C LEU A 15 8.20 6.85 38.90
N GLY A 16 8.74 7.99 39.33
CA GLY A 16 9.90 8.12 40.23
C GLY A 16 9.65 7.63 41.65
N ILE A 17 8.95 6.51 41.81
CA ILE A 17 8.72 5.83 43.07
C ILE A 17 9.96 4.97 43.31
N GLN A 18 10.90 5.47 44.11
CA GLN A 18 11.91 4.61 44.71
C GLN A 18 11.19 3.50 45.48
N PRO A 19 11.55 2.21 45.32
CA PRO A 19 10.95 1.15 46.10
C PRO A 19 11.38 1.33 47.57
N ALA A 20 10.49 1.90 48.39
CA ALA A 20 10.58 1.93 49.85
C ALA A 20 10.38 0.53 50.47
N TYR A 21 11.00 -0.49 49.87
CA TYR A 21 10.87 -1.89 50.27
C TYR A 21 12.17 -2.44 50.88
N LYS A 22 13.16 -1.60 51.18
CA LYS A 22 14.46 -2.07 51.69
C LYS A 22 14.55 -2.22 53.21
N ASP A 23 13.68 -1.58 54.01
CA ASP A 23 13.95 -1.47 55.45
C ASP A 23 12.98 -2.20 56.40
N ASN A 24 11.91 -2.83 55.91
CA ASN A 24 10.96 -3.56 56.78
C ASN A 24 11.30 -5.04 56.99
N LYS A 25 12.58 -5.39 57.15
CA LYS A 25 13.03 -6.77 57.43
C LYS A 25 12.93 -7.19 58.91
N LYS A 26 12.47 -6.32 59.81
CA LYS A 26 12.53 -6.55 61.27
C LYS A 26 11.20 -6.71 62.00
N LEU A 27 10.04 -6.74 61.33
CA LEU A 27 8.75 -6.58 62.03
C LEU A 27 7.75 -7.72 62.00
N ILE A 28 8.08 -8.92 61.50
CA ILE A 28 7.18 -10.08 61.67
C ILE A 28 7.97 -11.37 61.93
N PRO A 29 8.17 -11.79 63.20
CA PRO A 29 8.98 -12.96 63.51
C PRO A 29 8.30 -14.30 63.18
N ASN A 30 6.97 -14.34 62.96
CA ASN A 30 6.23 -15.60 62.87
C ASN A 30 5.15 -15.59 61.78
N LEU A 31 5.45 -15.03 60.60
CA LEU A 31 4.67 -15.35 59.42
C LEU A 31 5.39 -16.47 58.69
N ILE A 32 5.06 -17.72 59.00
CA ILE A 32 5.36 -18.86 58.11
C ILE A 32 4.47 -18.64 56.89
N VAL A 33 4.92 -17.73 56.04
CA VAL A 33 4.31 -17.47 54.75
C VAL A 33 4.63 -18.70 53.93
N ASP A 34 3.62 -19.52 53.69
CA ASP A 34 3.73 -20.59 52.73
C ASP A 34 3.98 -19.95 51.35
N VAL A 35 5.25 -19.89 50.97
CA VAL A 35 5.71 -19.30 49.72
C VAL A 35 5.02 -19.98 48.53
N ALA A 36 4.63 -21.24 48.68
CA ALA A 36 3.85 -21.96 47.68
C ALA A 36 2.43 -21.39 47.54
N ALA A 37 1.76 -21.06 48.65
CA ALA A 37 0.44 -20.44 48.64
C ALA A 37 0.45 -19.07 47.96
N ILE A 38 1.42 -18.20 48.29
CA ILE A 38 1.57 -16.89 47.61
C ILE A 38 1.87 -17.06 46.12
N ARG A 39 2.72 -18.03 45.75
CA ARG A 39 3.04 -18.31 44.34
C ARG A 39 1.79 -18.76 43.57
N ASN A 40 0.96 -19.62 44.18
CA ASN A 40 -0.27 -20.10 43.57
C ASN A 40 -1.29 -18.97 43.37
N GLU A 41 -1.46 -18.07 44.34
CA GLU A 41 -2.35 -16.91 44.18
C GLU A 41 -1.85 -15.94 43.09
N ARG A 42 -0.53 -15.67 43.02
CA ARG A 42 0.05 -14.87 41.92
C ARG A 42 -0.17 -15.50 40.55
N LEU A 43 -0.12 -16.84 40.46
CA LEU A 43 -0.40 -17.55 39.21
C LEU A 43 -1.89 -17.50 38.83
N LYS A 44 -2.81 -17.55 39.80
CA LYS A 44 -4.26 -17.38 39.55
C LYS A 44 -4.57 -16.00 38.99
N VAL A 45 -4.03 -14.93 39.59
CA VAL A 45 -4.20 -13.55 39.10
C VAL A 45 -3.66 -13.41 37.68
N LYS A 46 -2.44 -13.92 37.42
CA LYS A 46 -1.83 -13.88 36.08
C LYS A 46 -2.61 -14.67 35.02
N ARG A 47 -3.27 -15.77 35.41
CA ARG A 47 -4.16 -16.53 34.51
C ARG A 47 -5.44 -15.76 34.21
N SER A 48 -6.04 -15.12 35.21
CA SER A 48 -7.23 -14.27 35.03
C SER A 48 -6.95 -13.07 34.12
N ASP A 49 -5.80 -12.40 34.31
CA ASP A 49 -5.42 -11.27 33.46
C ASP A 49 -5.13 -11.69 32.02
N ARG A 50 -4.49 -12.85 31.83
CA ARG A 50 -4.31 -13.42 30.48
C ARG A 50 -5.63 -13.75 29.81
N GLN A 51 -6.60 -14.32 30.54
CA GLN A 51 -7.93 -14.61 30.01
C GLN A 51 -8.68 -13.34 29.59
N LYS A 52 -8.65 -12.29 30.43
CA LYS A 52 -9.24 -10.99 30.11
C LYS A 52 -8.57 -10.38 28.87
N MET A 53 -7.23 -10.41 28.80
CA MET A 53 -6.49 -9.91 27.65
C MET A 53 -6.85 -10.67 26.37
N THR A 54 -6.92 -12.01 26.41
CA THR A 54 -7.31 -12.80 25.24
C THR A 54 -8.74 -12.50 24.78
N LEU A 55 -9.68 -12.33 25.72
CA LEU A 55 -11.06 -11.97 25.38
C LEU A 55 -11.15 -10.58 24.74
N THR A 56 -10.41 -9.60 25.26
CA THR A 56 -10.39 -8.25 24.68
C THR A 56 -9.81 -8.23 23.27
N VAL A 57 -8.72 -8.96 23.02
CA VAL A 57 -8.12 -9.05 21.68
C VAL A 57 -9.09 -9.72 20.71
N LEU A 58 -9.74 -10.81 21.14
CA LEU A 58 -10.69 -11.54 20.31
C LEU A 58 -11.90 -10.67 19.94
N ALA A 59 -12.43 -9.91 20.90
CA ALA A 59 -13.51 -8.94 20.65
C ALA A 59 -13.10 -7.87 19.62
N ILE A 60 -11.91 -7.29 19.76
CA ILE A 60 -11.40 -6.29 18.79
C ILE A 60 -11.27 -6.91 17.39
N THR A 61 -10.66 -8.09 17.27
CA THR A 61 -10.49 -8.75 15.96
C THR A 61 -11.83 -9.06 15.28
N LEU A 62 -12.84 -9.47 16.07
CA LEU A 62 -14.18 -9.74 15.55
C LEU A 62 -14.84 -8.46 15.03
N THR A 63 -14.70 -7.34 15.75
CA THR A 63 -15.26 -6.05 15.32
C THR A 63 -14.57 -5.48 14.07
N CYS A 64 -13.26 -5.67 13.92
CA CYS A 64 -12.56 -5.24 12.71
C CYS A 64 -12.98 -6.09 11.49
N ALA A 65 -13.10 -7.41 11.66
CA ALA A 65 -13.49 -8.31 10.57
C ALA A 65 -14.93 -8.02 10.07
N SER A 66 -15.87 -7.74 10.97
CA SER A 66 -17.24 -7.42 10.57
C SER A 66 -17.35 -6.09 9.82
N ALA A 67 -16.57 -5.07 10.19
CA ALA A 67 -16.53 -3.80 9.48
C ALA A 67 -16.03 -3.95 8.04
N VAL A 68 -14.96 -4.72 7.82
CA VAL A 68 -14.44 -5.01 6.47
C VAL A 68 -15.47 -5.76 5.63
N PHE A 69 -16.15 -6.74 6.23
CA PHE A 69 -17.20 -7.49 5.55
C PHE A 69 -18.36 -6.57 5.10
N LEU A 70 -18.81 -5.65 5.96
CA LEU A 70 -19.87 -4.69 5.60
C LEU A 70 -19.45 -3.77 4.44
N ILE A 71 -18.21 -3.30 4.42
CA ILE A 71 -17.70 -2.46 3.31
C ILE A 71 -17.74 -3.25 1.98
N HIS A 72 -17.26 -4.49 1.96
CA HIS A 72 -17.30 -5.34 0.76
C HIS A 72 -18.72 -5.72 0.34
N PHE A 73 -19.62 -5.97 1.31
CA PHE A 73 -21.01 -6.27 1.03
C PHE A 73 -21.73 -5.08 0.38
N MET A 74 -21.54 -3.87 0.92
CA MET A 74 -22.12 -2.66 0.34
C MET A 74 -21.57 -2.36 -1.05
N ALA A 75 -20.26 -2.57 -1.28
CA ALA A 75 -19.69 -2.45 -2.62
C ALA A 75 -20.35 -3.43 -3.61
N SER A 76 -20.56 -4.69 -3.21
CA SER A 76 -21.20 -5.72 -4.04
C SER A 76 -22.65 -5.36 -4.41
N LEU A 77 -23.40 -4.71 -3.53
CA LEU A 77 -24.78 -4.28 -3.81
C LEU A 77 -24.86 -3.09 -4.79
N THR A 78 -23.81 -2.28 -4.90
CA THR A 78 -23.81 -1.10 -5.79
C THR A 78 -23.48 -1.42 -7.24
N VAL A 79 -22.96 -2.61 -7.54
CA VAL A 79 -22.67 -3.02 -8.92
C VAL A 79 -23.96 -3.54 -9.56
N LYS A 80 -24.68 -2.67 -10.27
CA LYS A 80 -25.75 -3.12 -11.17
C LYS A 80 -25.13 -4.04 -12.24
N PRO A 81 -25.64 -5.26 -12.46
CA PRO A 81 -25.19 -6.05 -13.59
C PRO A 81 -25.65 -5.34 -14.87
N LEU A 82 -24.71 -4.82 -15.66
CA LEU A 82 -25.02 -4.37 -17.02
C LEU A 82 -25.45 -5.60 -17.82
N GLN A 83 -26.76 -5.76 -18.01
CA GLN A 83 -27.27 -6.71 -18.99
C GLN A 83 -27.17 -6.09 -20.37
N LEU A 84 -26.10 -6.43 -21.10
CA LEU A 84 -25.93 -6.04 -22.49
C LEU A 84 -26.29 -7.22 -23.39
N ASN A 85 -27.58 -7.30 -23.74
CA ASN A 85 -28.09 -8.25 -24.70
C ASN A 85 -27.87 -7.73 -26.13
N THR A 86 -26.73 -8.09 -26.74
CA THR A 86 -26.61 -8.15 -28.20
C THR A 86 -25.59 -9.22 -28.62
N PRO A 87 -25.94 -10.15 -29.52
CA PRO A 87 -24.98 -11.07 -30.13
C PRO A 87 -24.28 -10.33 -31.28
N VAL A 88 -23.23 -9.59 -30.96
CA VAL A 88 -22.29 -9.00 -31.93
C VAL A 88 -20.92 -9.44 -31.47
N ASP A 89 -20.13 -10.06 -32.35
CA ASP A 89 -18.78 -10.60 -32.12
C ASP A 89 -17.96 -9.85 -31.05
N GLN A 90 -18.20 -10.21 -29.78
CA GLN A 90 -17.81 -9.41 -28.62
C GLN A 90 -16.29 -9.41 -28.45
N ASN A 91 -15.60 -10.44 -28.93
CA ASN A 91 -14.16 -10.57 -28.77
C ASN A 91 -13.34 -9.60 -29.62
N LYS A 92 -13.89 -9.02 -30.70
CA LYS A 92 -13.17 -8.05 -31.54
C LYS A 92 -13.48 -6.60 -31.16
N LEU A 93 -14.71 -6.32 -30.70
CA LEU A 93 -15.13 -4.98 -30.28
C LEU A 93 -14.70 -4.64 -28.84
N ILE A 94 -14.74 -5.60 -27.91
CA ILE A 94 -14.34 -5.35 -26.50
C ILE A 94 -12.85 -4.97 -26.42
N VAL A 95 -12.01 -5.58 -27.26
CA VAL A 95 -10.57 -5.25 -27.30
C VAL A 95 -10.35 -3.81 -27.78
N GLN A 96 -11.19 -3.29 -28.70
CA GLN A 96 -11.09 -1.91 -29.17
C GLN A 96 -11.38 -0.88 -28.09
N ASP A 97 -12.40 -1.10 -27.26
CA ASP A 97 -12.76 -0.13 -26.22
C ASP A 97 -11.76 -0.14 -25.05
N THR A 98 -11.15 -1.30 -24.76
CA THR A 98 -10.24 -1.42 -23.60
C THR A 98 -8.94 -0.63 -23.76
N TYR A 99 -8.30 -0.60 -24.92
CA TYR A 99 -7.08 0.19 -25.08
C TYR A 99 -7.36 1.70 -25.06
N ILE A 100 -8.52 2.13 -25.57
CA ILE A 100 -8.97 3.53 -25.53
C ILE A 100 -9.18 3.97 -24.08
N GLN A 101 -9.75 3.09 -23.24
CA GLN A 101 -9.90 3.34 -21.81
C GLN A 101 -8.55 3.52 -21.12
N PHE A 102 -7.58 2.65 -21.40
CA PHE A 102 -6.23 2.78 -20.84
C PHE A 102 -5.53 4.06 -21.31
N LEU A 103 -5.65 4.42 -22.60
CA LEU A 103 -5.14 5.67 -23.13
C LEU A 103 -5.74 6.88 -22.40
N THR A 104 -7.07 6.92 -22.28
CA THR A 104 -7.79 8.03 -21.63
C THR A 104 -7.42 8.16 -20.15
N THR A 105 -7.33 7.03 -19.44
CA THR A 105 -6.92 6.98 -18.04
C THR A 105 -5.47 7.46 -17.86
N GLY A 106 -4.58 7.05 -18.77
CA GLY A 106 -3.19 7.52 -18.79
C GLY A 106 -3.08 9.02 -19.00
N ILE A 107 -3.89 9.60 -19.90
CA ILE A 107 -3.95 11.06 -20.12
C ILE A 107 -4.37 11.78 -18.84
N ASN A 108 -5.40 11.29 -18.14
CA ASN A 108 -5.87 11.88 -16.89
C ASN A 108 -4.77 11.86 -15.80
N PHE A 109 -4.04 10.75 -15.67
CA PHE A 109 -2.90 10.69 -14.76
C PHE A 109 -1.76 11.62 -15.17
N ARG A 110 -1.45 11.76 -16.47
CA ARG A 110 -0.45 12.73 -16.95
C ARG A 110 -0.85 14.16 -16.60
N GLN A 111 -2.10 14.55 -16.84
CA GLN A 111 -2.63 15.86 -16.48
C GLN A 111 -2.56 16.12 -14.97
N SER A 112 -2.73 15.07 -14.16
CA SER A 112 -2.59 15.11 -12.70
C SER A 112 -1.13 15.06 -12.23
N LYS A 113 -0.15 14.99 -13.15
CA LYS A 113 1.29 14.83 -12.92
C LYS A 113 1.69 13.53 -12.21
N ASP A 114 0.80 12.54 -12.18
CA ASP A 114 1.02 11.19 -11.67
C ASP A 114 1.70 10.32 -12.73
N TYR A 115 2.90 10.74 -13.14
CA TYR A 115 3.59 10.16 -14.30
C TYR A 115 3.90 8.67 -14.19
N HIS A 116 4.07 8.15 -12.96
CA HIS A 116 4.26 6.71 -12.76
C HIS A 116 3.02 5.93 -13.22
N LEU A 117 1.83 6.34 -12.77
CA LEU A 117 0.55 5.70 -13.14
C LEU A 117 0.24 5.93 -14.62
N ALA A 118 0.46 7.14 -15.13
CA ALA A 118 0.30 7.45 -16.55
C ALA A 118 1.13 6.49 -17.43
N SER A 119 2.41 6.28 -17.08
CA SER A 119 3.28 5.39 -17.84
C SER A 119 2.80 3.93 -17.85
N LEU A 120 2.18 3.46 -16.76
CA LEU A 120 1.65 2.11 -16.67
C LEU A 120 0.41 1.95 -17.56
N GLU A 121 -0.50 2.91 -17.53
CA GLU A 121 -1.72 2.85 -18.35
C GLU A 121 -1.40 2.94 -19.85
N PHE A 122 -0.47 3.82 -20.27
CA PHE A 122 -0.03 3.87 -21.66
C PHE A 122 0.63 2.56 -22.11
N LYS A 123 1.45 1.93 -21.24
CA LYS A 123 2.02 0.61 -21.54
C LYS A 123 0.96 -0.46 -21.68
N LYS A 124 -0.11 -0.44 -20.86
CA LYS A 124 -1.24 -1.37 -21.03
C LYS A 124 -1.95 -1.16 -22.37
N ALA A 125 -2.17 0.10 -22.77
CA ALA A 125 -2.75 0.40 -24.07
C ALA A 125 -1.88 -0.16 -25.21
N LEU A 126 -0.55 0.01 -25.12
CA LEU A 126 0.41 -0.54 -26.10
C LEU A 126 0.55 -2.06 -26.08
N LEU A 127 0.33 -2.71 -24.93
CA LEU A 127 0.28 -4.17 -24.86
C LEU A 127 -0.94 -4.74 -25.60
N MET A 128 -2.03 -3.98 -25.64
CA MET A 128 -3.25 -4.36 -26.38
C MET A 128 -3.16 -4.01 -27.86
N ASN A 129 -2.62 -2.83 -28.18
CA ASN A 129 -2.37 -2.38 -29.54
C ASN A 129 -1.01 -1.67 -29.62
N ASN A 130 0.00 -2.40 -30.09
CA ASN A 130 1.38 -1.90 -30.18
C ASN A 130 1.57 -0.80 -31.24
N GLN A 131 0.66 -0.70 -32.21
CA GLN A 131 0.66 0.29 -33.27
C GLN A 131 -0.15 1.54 -32.90
N LEU A 132 -0.60 1.68 -31.65
CA LEU A 132 -1.35 2.82 -31.18
C LEU A 132 -0.46 4.06 -31.06
N VAL A 133 -0.42 4.84 -32.14
CA VAL A 133 0.33 6.09 -32.28
C VAL A 133 0.10 7.03 -31.09
N ASP A 134 -1.16 7.23 -30.70
CA ASP A 134 -1.52 8.16 -29.64
C ASP A 134 -0.87 7.80 -28.29
N ALA A 135 -0.76 6.50 -27.97
CA ALA A 135 -0.13 6.06 -26.73
C ALA A 135 1.39 6.29 -26.76
N HIS A 136 2.04 6.10 -27.90
CA HIS A 136 3.46 6.43 -28.07
C HIS A 136 3.71 7.94 -27.96
N LEU A 137 2.86 8.76 -28.57
CA LEU A 137 2.95 10.22 -28.49
C LEU A 137 2.71 10.73 -27.07
N GLU A 138 1.70 10.22 -26.37
CA GLU A 138 1.41 10.62 -24.99
C GLU A 138 2.51 10.19 -24.01
N LEU A 139 3.12 9.02 -24.22
CA LEU A 139 4.33 8.62 -23.48
C LEU A 139 5.50 9.58 -23.75
N LEU A 140 5.73 9.94 -25.00
CA LEU A 140 6.80 10.88 -25.36
C LEU A 140 6.57 12.26 -24.73
N LYS A 141 5.35 12.80 -24.80
CA LYS A 141 4.97 14.05 -24.12
C LYS A 141 5.21 13.98 -22.62
N MET A 142 4.79 12.88 -21.98
CA MET A 142 5.03 12.65 -20.56
C MET A 142 6.52 12.66 -20.22
N TYR A 143 7.37 11.99 -21.00
CA TYR A 143 8.81 11.99 -20.76
C TYR A 143 9.45 13.36 -21.02
N LEU A 144 8.98 14.12 -22.01
CA LEU A 144 9.39 15.51 -22.24
C LEU A 144 9.06 16.42 -21.06
N GLU A 145 7.86 16.29 -20.49
CA GLU A 145 7.47 17.02 -19.29
C GLU A 145 8.35 16.64 -18.08
N GLN A 146 8.66 15.37 -17.90
CA GLN A 146 9.55 14.92 -16.83
C GLN A 146 10.98 15.44 -17.00
N CYS A 147 11.48 15.46 -18.23
CA CYS A 147 12.80 15.99 -18.54
C CYS A 147 12.85 17.51 -18.29
N SER A 148 11.87 18.27 -18.78
CA SER A 148 11.83 19.73 -18.60
C SER A 148 11.61 20.15 -17.14
N THR A 149 10.73 19.46 -16.40
CA THR A 149 10.39 19.86 -15.03
C THR A 149 11.31 19.29 -13.96
N LYS A 150 11.84 18.08 -14.15
CA LYS A 150 12.63 17.36 -13.14
C LYS A 150 14.05 17.03 -13.59
N GLY A 151 14.39 17.20 -14.87
CA GLY A 151 15.68 16.77 -15.42
C GLY A 151 15.84 15.25 -15.47
N ILE A 152 14.75 14.48 -15.42
CA ILE A 152 14.77 13.01 -15.37
C ILE A 152 14.34 12.45 -16.73
N ASN A 153 14.95 11.33 -17.16
CA ASN A 153 14.60 10.59 -18.38
C ASN A 153 14.88 11.35 -19.70
N CYS A 154 15.74 12.36 -19.71
CA CYS A 154 16.07 13.13 -20.92
C CYS A 154 16.72 12.27 -22.03
N ASP A 155 17.55 11.29 -21.68
CA ASP A 155 18.14 10.38 -22.66
C ASP A 155 17.07 9.46 -23.30
N LEU A 156 16.12 9.00 -22.47
CA LEU A 156 14.99 8.19 -22.91
C LEU A 156 14.06 8.95 -23.87
N VAL A 157 13.89 10.26 -23.66
CA VAL A 157 13.14 11.13 -24.59
C VAL A 157 13.76 11.10 -25.97
N LYS A 158 15.09 11.19 -26.07
CA LYS A 158 15.78 11.18 -27.36
C LYS A 158 15.55 9.86 -28.11
N GLU A 159 15.77 8.74 -27.43
CA GLU A 159 15.52 7.40 -27.98
C GLU A 159 14.06 7.24 -28.43
N LYS A 160 13.10 7.61 -27.59
CA LYS A 160 11.67 7.46 -27.90
C LYS A 160 11.20 8.41 -29.00
N ARG A 161 11.78 9.61 -29.09
CA ARG A 161 11.54 10.54 -30.20
C ARG A 161 12.01 9.94 -31.52
N GLU A 162 13.23 9.43 -31.57
CA GLU A 162 13.78 8.77 -32.76
C GLU A 162 12.92 7.58 -33.20
N PHE A 163 12.48 6.75 -32.25
CA PHE A 163 11.55 5.65 -32.53
C PHE A 163 10.25 6.13 -33.20
N VAL A 164 9.59 7.15 -32.64
CA VAL A 164 8.31 7.63 -33.19
C VAL A 164 8.50 8.31 -34.55
N ILE A 165 9.61 9.03 -34.79
CA ILE A 165 9.93 9.59 -36.11
C ILE A 165 10.12 8.49 -37.15
N GLN A 166 10.83 7.42 -36.77
CA GLN A 166 11.13 6.32 -37.66
C GLN A 166 9.90 5.47 -37.99
N GLU A 167 9.09 5.16 -36.99
CA GLU A 167 7.93 4.29 -37.14
C GLU A 167 6.72 5.03 -37.73
N TYR A 168 6.64 6.36 -37.51
CA TYR A 168 5.50 7.17 -37.91
C TYR A 168 5.94 8.52 -38.53
N PRO A 169 6.56 8.50 -39.72
CA PRO A 169 7.12 9.70 -40.36
C PRO A 169 6.07 10.75 -40.74
N ASP A 170 4.83 10.31 -41.00
CA ASP A 170 3.75 11.17 -41.52
C ASP A 170 3.12 12.08 -40.47
N ILE A 171 3.39 11.86 -39.18
CA ILE A 171 2.70 12.58 -38.09
C ILE A 171 3.12 14.06 -38.04
N GLY A 172 4.25 14.44 -38.64
CA GLY A 172 4.77 15.81 -38.59
C GLY A 172 5.08 16.21 -37.16
N PHE A 173 6.35 16.08 -36.75
CA PHE A 173 6.74 16.50 -35.40
C PHE A 173 6.62 18.02 -35.27
N ILE A 174 5.65 18.47 -34.48
CA ILE A 174 5.63 19.84 -33.97
C ILE A 174 6.80 19.94 -33.00
N ASP A 175 7.74 20.85 -33.29
CA ASP A 175 8.88 21.10 -32.42
C ASP A 175 8.40 21.49 -31.01
N TYR A 176 8.51 20.56 -30.08
CA TYR A 176 8.37 20.83 -28.65
C TYR A 176 9.69 21.44 -28.18
N HIS A 177 9.81 22.75 -28.33
CA HIS A 177 10.86 23.60 -27.78
C HIS A 177 10.71 23.79 -26.26
#